data_AF-A0A5J4V9N5-F1
#
_entry.id   AF-A0A5J4V9N5-F1
#
_cell.length_a   1.000
_cell.length_b   1.000
_cell.length_c   1.000
_cell.angle_alpha   90.00
_cell.angle_beta   90.00
_cell.angle_gamma   90.00
#
_symmetry.space_group_name_H-M   'P 1'
#
loop_
_entity.id
_entity.type
_entity.pdbx_description
1 polymer ?
#
loop_
_entity_poly.entity_id
_entity_poly.type
_entity_poly.pdbx_seq_one_letter_code
_entity_poly.pdbx_strand_id
1 'polypeptide(L)'
;MTSKESVAVILKTDRVLDTLLGHTDEQGNLDASYFARVLTDSNSEFFAPLRVTSVFPEIRFFVVIAHLDLYSNIILEPIASEPSPDHFTMIIRHHPQDLDTLRQYFEEELQCYQIMLQNVKDLIYIGYGSITSGCCTIFLSSSTVTLEEYIQQGVAKDISTKHEITKSLIDSIQQAHENGNIGFDLRPSSILCTNRKGGFSVALIGYYGQENILAAHPDCSRIQLDRYWTAKELILQKYSRHRTASPNSSLNMSPSPSASSFQAFSPSIKPPSPPPSQSSLPALIPSIKPPQPPPSIQLIIKQPSAYPPFPLMTPTSTPPISTPQISTPSFTRTPSSTQTGFMVKPTKASDIYALGMLILEIYEKSPEAKELVSNTTRTAQLRCSIQDLNDKFEEWDFVDGKELIDEKKEINFVKDQDNGISKDNLKKNHKIQINENEQQKEKEEKAKKKEMEKEEKAKKKEMEKEEKLKKKEIEKEQKEKKEQRNVDLDTLKKEKLIDRRKIDIYERRRITGVVNVIIGKQSKIIK
;
A
#
# COMPACT_ATOMS: atom_id res chain seq x y z
N MET A 1 19.52 -20.25 -19.23
CA MET A 1 19.32 -18.97 -19.96
C MET A 1 18.23 -18.11 -19.29
N THR A 2 18.30 -17.87 -17.98
CA THR A 2 17.13 -17.42 -17.17
C THR A 2 17.27 -16.06 -16.48
N SER A 3 18.31 -15.25 -16.75
CA SER A 3 18.56 -13.99 -16.01
C SER A 3 18.22 -12.68 -16.73
N LYS A 4 17.91 -12.69 -18.03
CA LYS A 4 17.64 -11.43 -18.78
C LYS A 4 16.21 -10.91 -18.62
N GLU A 5 15.26 -11.78 -18.30
CA GLU A 5 13.83 -11.44 -18.28
C GLU A 5 13.42 -10.72 -16.98
N SER A 6 13.98 -11.09 -15.83
CA SER A 6 13.66 -10.46 -14.54
C SER A 6 14.15 -9.02 -14.44
N VAL A 7 15.35 -8.74 -14.97
CA VAL A 7 15.92 -7.39 -15.01
C VAL A 7 15.09 -6.46 -15.91
N ALA A 8 14.59 -6.98 -17.04
CA ALA A 8 13.73 -6.22 -17.95
C ALA A 8 12.39 -5.84 -17.32
N VAL A 9 11.76 -6.74 -16.55
CA VAL A 9 10.49 -6.44 -15.86
C VAL A 9 10.67 -5.38 -14.77
N ILE A 10 11.73 -5.48 -13.96
CA ILE A 10 12.01 -4.50 -12.88
C ILE A 10 12.25 -3.09 -13.45
N LEU A 11 13.06 -2.97 -14.51
CA LEU A 11 13.35 -1.67 -15.15
C LEU A 11 12.11 -1.03 -15.80
N LYS A 12 11.17 -1.84 -16.28
CA LYS A 12 9.90 -1.32 -16.84
C LYS A 12 9.01 -0.72 -15.76
N THR A 13 8.87 -1.39 -14.62
CA THR A 13 8.04 -0.90 -13.51
C THR A 13 8.58 0.40 -12.94
N ASP A 14 9.91 0.54 -12.79
CA ASP A 14 10.51 1.78 -12.25
C ASP A 14 10.26 2.98 -13.18
N ARG A 15 10.39 2.82 -14.52
CA ARG A 15 10.07 3.91 -15.47
C ARG A 15 8.59 4.31 -15.43
N VAL A 16 7.69 3.34 -15.41
CA VAL A 16 6.24 3.61 -15.30
C VAL A 16 5.97 4.36 -14.01
N LEU A 17 6.50 3.87 -12.89
CA LEU A 17 6.36 4.48 -11.57
C LEU A 17 6.84 5.94 -11.55
N ASP A 18 8.07 6.21 -12.01
CA ASP A 18 8.64 7.56 -12.04
C ASP A 18 7.79 8.51 -12.89
N THR A 19 7.27 8.02 -14.01
CA THR A 19 6.37 8.79 -14.86
C THR A 19 5.08 9.12 -14.10
N LEU A 20 4.40 8.11 -13.53
CA LEU A 20 3.13 8.30 -12.83
C LEU A 20 3.27 9.23 -11.60
N LEU A 21 4.34 9.10 -10.81
CA LEU A 21 4.62 9.96 -9.66
C LEU A 21 4.99 11.39 -10.06
N GLY A 22 5.50 11.60 -11.27
CA GLY A 22 5.84 12.92 -11.79
C GLY A 22 4.65 13.78 -12.22
N HIS A 23 3.43 13.23 -12.25
CA HIS A 23 2.22 13.91 -12.72
C HIS A 23 1.24 14.25 -11.59
N THR A 24 1.70 15.04 -10.63
CA THR A 24 0.86 15.65 -9.59
C THR A 24 0.65 17.14 -9.82
N ASP A 25 -0.48 17.67 -9.35
CA ASP A 25 -0.78 19.10 -9.38
C ASP A 25 -0.05 19.88 -8.26
N GLU A 26 -0.26 21.19 -8.21
CA GLU A 26 0.36 22.07 -7.19
C GLU A 26 -0.07 21.74 -5.75
N GLN A 27 -1.20 21.04 -5.58
CA GLN A 27 -1.73 20.59 -4.29
C GLN A 27 -1.30 19.16 -3.95
N GLY A 28 -0.55 18.48 -4.82
CA GLY A 28 -0.13 17.10 -4.66
C GLY A 28 -1.19 16.06 -5.02
N ASN A 29 -2.32 16.46 -5.61
CA ASN A 29 -3.28 15.51 -6.16
C ASN A 29 -2.79 14.99 -7.52
N LEU A 30 -3.42 13.94 -8.04
CA LEU A 30 -3.20 13.48 -9.40
C LEU A 30 -3.59 14.59 -10.41
N ASP A 31 -2.70 14.90 -11.35
CA ASP A 31 -2.99 15.86 -12.43
C ASP A 31 -4.18 15.36 -13.26
N ALA A 32 -5.30 16.05 -13.15
CA ALA A 32 -6.54 15.69 -13.83
C ALA A 32 -6.41 15.65 -15.36
N SER A 33 -5.50 16.41 -15.95
CA SER A 33 -5.28 16.42 -17.39
C SER A 33 -4.54 15.16 -17.86
N TYR A 34 -3.51 14.74 -17.13
CA TYR A 34 -2.72 13.55 -17.43
C TYR A 34 -3.49 12.27 -17.10
N PHE A 35 -4.11 12.21 -15.92
CA PHE A 35 -4.89 11.05 -15.47
C PHE A 35 -6.34 11.04 -15.98
N ALA A 36 -6.71 11.93 -16.91
CA ALA A 36 -8.08 12.06 -17.43
C ALA A 36 -8.71 10.76 -17.91
N ARG A 37 -7.91 9.78 -18.38
CA ARG A 37 -8.43 8.47 -18.81
C ARG A 37 -8.83 7.56 -17.66
N VAL A 38 -8.21 7.73 -16.50
CA VAL A 38 -8.39 6.89 -15.31
C VAL A 38 -9.33 7.57 -14.31
N LEU A 39 -9.32 8.91 -14.24
CA LEU A 39 -10.18 9.74 -13.40
C LEU A 39 -11.55 10.01 -14.07
N THR A 40 -12.18 8.95 -14.57
CA THR A 40 -13.51 8.99 -15.17
C THR A 40 -14.43 8.00 -14.49
N ASP A 41 -15.74 8.12 -14.74
CA ASP A 41 -16.70 7.09 -14.35
C ASP A 41 -16.28 5.71 -14.89
N SER A 42 -16.42 4.68 -14.05
CA SER A 42 -16.04 3.32 -14.41
C SER A 42 -16.86 2.83 -15.62
N ASN A 43 -16.19 2.47 -16.71
CA ASN A 43 -16.80 1.79 -17.84
C ASN A 43 -16.40 0.31 -17.85
N SER A 44 -17.29 -0.58 -18.26
CA SER A 44 -17.05 -2.03 -18.22
C SER A 44 -16.03 -2.53 -19.27
N GLU A 45 -15.66 -1.68 -20.22
CA GLU A 45 -14.67 -2.02 -21.25
C GLU A 45 -13.24 -2.02 -20.67
N PHE A 46 -12.93 -0.99 -19.87
CA PHE A 46 -11.60 -0.73 -19.33
C PHE A 46 -11.49 -0.92 -17.81
N PHE A 47 -12.61 -1.02 -17.08
CA PHE A 47 -12.64 -1.22 -15.62
C PHE A 47 -13.29 -2.54 -15.23
N ALA A 48 -12.51 -3.43 -14.60
CA ALA A 48 -12.97 -4.72 -14.09
C ALA A 48 -13.22 -4.57 -12.59
N PRO A 49 -14.40 -4.93 -12.06
CA PRO A 49 -14.58 -4.93 -10.61
C PRO A 49 -13.62 -5.93 -9.96
N LEU A 50 -12.84 -5.45 -8.99
CA LEU A 50 -11.94 -6.27 -8.19
C LEU A 50 -12.65 -6.68 -6.90
N ARG A 51 -12.58 -7.96 -6.53
CA ARG A 51 -13.26 -8.53 -5.36
C ARG A 51 -12.55 -8.20 -4.04
N VAL A 52 -12.05 -6.98 -3.90
CA VAL A 52 -11.53 -6.47 -2.64
C VAL A 52 -12.69 -5.91 -1.82
N THR A 53 -12.82 -6.40 -0.59
CA THR A 53 -13.79 -5.88 0.37
C THR A 53 -13.20 -4.69 1.11
N SER A 54 -14.03 -3.70 1.45
CA SER A 54 -13.66 -2.60 2.34
C SER A 54 -14.48 -2.63 3.62
N VAL A 55 -13.96 -2.03 4.69
CA VAL A 55 -14.73 -1.75 5.90
C VAL A 55 -15.70 -0.59 5.69
N PHE A 56 -15.48 0.23 4.64
CA PHE A 56 -16.40 1.26 4.19
C PHE A 56 -17.32 0.69 3.10
N PRO A 57 -18.65 0.66 3.31
CA PRO A 57 -19.57 -0.15 2.51
C PRO A 57 -19.76 0.30 1.06
N GLU A 58 -19.41 1.55 0.72
CA GLU A 58 -19.61 2.12 -0.62
C GLU A 58 -18.31 2.24 -1.41
N ILE A 59 -17.18 1.82 -0.82
CA ILE A 59 -15.90 1.78 -1.52
C ILE A 59 -15.93 0.60 -2.50
N ARG A 60 -15.51 0.87 -3.73
CA ARG A 60 -15.39 -0.13 -4.80
C ARG A 60 -13.98 -0.12 -5.35
N PHE A 61 -13.48 -1.29 -5.72
CA PHE A 61 -12.18 -1.46 -6.33
C PHE A 61 -12.36 -1.89 -7.78
N PHE A 62 -11.56 -1.30 -8.65
CA PHE A 62 -11.50 -1.65 -10.06
C PHE A 62 -10.06 -1.93 -10.46
N VAL A 63 -9.87 -2.87 -11.38
CA VAL A 63 -8.61 -3.11 -12.07
C VAL A 63 -8.69 -2.44 -13.44
N VAL A 64 -7.59 -1.79 -13.80
CA VAL A 64 -7.37 -1.18 -15.11
C VAL A 64 -6.04 -1.68 -15.66
N ILE A 65 -6.03 -2.08 -16.92
CA ILE A 65 -4.82 -2.42 -17.67
C ILE A 65 -4.47 -1.24 -18.58
N ALA A 66 -3.21 -0.82 -18.57
CA ALA A 66 -2.76 0.31 -19.37
C ALA A 66 -1.32 0.15 -19.84
N HIS A 67 -0.91 0.91 -20.84
CA HIS A 67 0.49 1.14 -21.19
C HIS A 67 0.77 2.63 -21.36
N LEU A 68 2.06 2.98 -21.44
CA LEU A 68 2.48 4.34 -21.78
C LEU A 68 2.76 4.43 -23.29
N ASP A 69 2.21 5.45 -23.95
CA ASP A 69 2.54 5.72 -25.35
C ASP A 69 3.94 6.34 -25.53
N LEU A 70 4.30 6.71 -26.76
CA LEU A 70 5.60 7.33 -27.08
C LEU A 70 5.83 8.69 -26.40
N TYR A 71 4.76 9.34 -25.93
CA TYR A 71 4.77 10.61 -25.22
C TYR A 71 4.53 10.44 -23.72
N SER A 72 4.60 9.20 -23.24
CA SER A 72 4.34 8.83 -21.85
C SER A 72 2.89 9.07 -21.39
N ASN A 73 1.91 9.18 -22.29
CA ASN A 73 0.50 9.26 -21.89
C ASN A 73 -0.05 7.88 -21.54
N ILE A 74 -0.98 7.83 -20.59
CA ILE A 74 -1.70 6.62 -20.22
C ILE A 74 -2.70 6.23 -21.32
N ILE A 75 -2.53 5.04 -21.89
CA ILE A 75 -3.46 4.42 -22.81
C ILE A 75 -4.11 3.21 -22.14
N LEU A 76 -5.44 3.23 -22.00
CA LEU A 76 -6.18 2.11 -21.44
C LEU A 76 -6.35 0.98 -22.44
N GLU A 77 -6.22 -0.25 -21.96
CA GLU A 77 -6.41 -1.46 -22.74
C GLU A 77 -7.72 -2.15 -22.32
N PRO A 78 -8.53 -2.66 -23.27
CA PRO A 78 -9.76 -3.35 -22.92
C PRO A 78 -9.47 -4.64 -22.14
N ILE A 79 -10.17 -4.88 -21.03
CA ILE A 79 -9.93 -6.05 -20.15
C ILE A 79 -10.14 -7.39 -20.87
N ALA A 80 -11.02 -7.41 -21.87
CA ALA A 80 -11.30 -8.60 -22.66
C ALA A 80 -10.20 -8.92 -23.69
N SER A 81 -9.22 -8.02 -23.88
CA SER A 81 -8.14 -8.18 -24.86
C SER A 81 -6.89 -8.75 -24.21
N GLU A 82 -6.04 -9.40 -25.01
CA GLU A 82 -4.69 -9.76 -24.59
C GLU A 82 -3.89 -8.47 -24.33
N PRO A 83 -3.30 -8.30 -23.14
CA PRO A 83 -2.63 -7.06 -22.80
C PRO A 83 -1.32 -6.90 -23.56
N SER A 84 -0.93 -5.66 -23.84
CA SER A 84 0.29 -5.37 -24.59
C SER A 84 1.55 -5.82 -23.84
N PRO A 85 2.70 -6.06 -24.50
CA PRO A 85 3.92 -6.48 -23.82
C PRO A 85 4.50 -5.47 -22.82
N ASP A 86 4.05 -4.22 -22.88
CA ASP A 86 4.47 -3.11 -22.02
C ASP A 86 3.34 -2.64 -21.10
N HIS A 87 2.31 -3.46 -20.92
CA HIS A 87 1.23 -3.15 -20.00
C HIS A 87 1.71 -3.10 -18.55
N PHE A 88 0.98 -2.34 -17.77
CA PHE A 88 1.01 -2.33 -16.32
C PHE A 88 -0.43 -2.31 -15.81
N THR A 89 -0.58 -2.67 -14.53
CA THR A 89 -1.88 -2.81 -13.90
C THR A 89 -2.04 -1.77 -12.81
N MET A 90 -3.19 -1.09 -12.83
CA MET A 90 -3.60 -0.18 -11.77
C MET A 90 -4.82 -0.72 -11.03
N ILE A 91 -4.87 -0.49 -9.73
CA ILE A 91 -6.07 -0.67 -8.91
C ILE A 91 -6.61 0.72 -8.57
N ILE A 92 -7.86 0.96 -8.94
CA ILE A 92 -8.58 2.20 -8.70
C ILE A 92 -9.58 1.95 -7.58
N ARG A 93 -9.38 2.63 -6.45
CA ARG A 93 -10.32 2.58 -5.32
C ARG A 93 -11.22 3.80 -5.36
N HIS A 94 -12.47 3.58 -5.75
CA HIS A 94 -13.49 4.60 -5.86
C HIS A 94 -14.15 4.90 -4.52
N HIS A 95 -14.29 6.18 -4.18
CA HIS A 95 -15.01 6.65 -3.02
C HIS A 95 -16.12 7.62 -3.45
N PRO A 96 -17.38 7.45 -2.99
CA PRO A 96 -18.48 8.36 -3.36
C PRO A 96 -18.40 9.75 -2.72
N GLN A 97 -17.46 9.97 -1.80
CA GLN A 97 -17.32 11.24 -1.09
C GLN A 97 -16.43 12.18 -1.89
N ASP A 98 -16.58 13.47 -1.64
CA ASP A 98 -15.73 14.49 -2.26
C ASP A 98 -14.28 14.40 -1.74
N LEU A 99 -13.34 14.74 -2.60
CA LEU A 99 -11.91 14.66 -2.30
C LEU A 99 -11.53 15.52 -1.08
N ASP A 100 -12.05 16.74 -0.96
CA ASP A 100 -11.66 17.64 0.12
C ASP A 100 -12.12 17.11 1.48
N THR A 101 -13.18 16.30 1.52
CA THR A 101 -13.64 15.64 2.75
C THR A 101 -12.72 14.50 3.17
N LEU A 102 -12.07 13.82 2.22
CA LEU A 102 -11.20 12.66 2.47
C LEU A 102 -9.72 12.96 2.42
N ARG A 103 -9.32 14.19 2.08
CA ARG A 103 -7.92 14.59 1.89
C ARG A 103 -7.02 14.16 3.04
N GLN A 104 -7.39 14.48 4.28
CA GLN A 104 -6.61 14.11 5.46
C GLN A 104 -6.46 12.57 5.61
N TYR A 105 -7.50 11.80 5.27
CA TYR A 105 -7.45 10.34 5.32
C TYR A 105 -6.51 9.78 4.24
N PHE A 106 -6.57 10.31 3.01
CA PHE A 106 -5.69 9.86 1.94
C PHE A 106 -4.23 10.30 2.12
N GLU A 107 -3.97 11.44 2.76
CA GLU A 107 -2.61 11.86 3.13
C GLU A 107 -1.97 10.89 4.14
N GLU A 108 -2.72 10.48 5.16
CA GLU A 108 -2.24 9.47 6.13
C GLU A 108 -2.02 8.12 5.43
N GLU A 109 -2.96 7.70 4.59
CA GLU A 109 -2.83 6.45 3.86
C GLU A 109 -1.61 6.45 2.92
N LEU A 110 -1.38 7.56 2.19
CA LEU A 110 -0.20 7.74 1.36
C LEU A 110 1.09 7.57 2.19
N GLN A 111 1.16 8.19 3.38
CA GLN A 111 2.31 8.05 4.28
C GLN A 111 2.49 6.60 4.74
N CYS A 112 1.40 5.91 5.09
CA CYS A 112 1.43 4.50 5.46
C CYS A 112 2.05 3.65 4.37
N TYR A 113 1.57 3.79 3.13
CA TYR A 113 2.08 3.02 2.00
C TYR A 113 3.52 3.40 1.63
N GLN A 114 3.88 4.68 1.64
CA GLN A 114 5.25 5.14 1.33
C GLN A 114 6.31 4.52 2.23
N ILE A 115 5.99 4.28 3.50
CA ILE A 115 6.91 3.66 4.45
C ILE A 115 7.00 2.13 4.22
N MET A 116 5.89 1.49 3.83
CA MET A 116 5.86 0.05 3.51
C MET A 116 6.54 -0.29 2.18
N LEU A 117 6.68 0.67 1.26
CA LEU A 117 7.27 0.49 -0.08
C LEU A 117 8.69 -0.10 -0.09
N GLN A 118 9.45 0.00 1.01
CA GLN A 118 10.84 -0.43 1.01
C GLN A 118 11.05 -1.94 0.81
N ASN A 119 10.06 -2.77 1.16
CA ASN A 119 10.22 -4.23 1.14
C ASN A 119 9.40 -4.93 0.04
N VAL A 120 8.26 -4.36 -0.37
CA VAL A 120 7.33 -5.04 -1.29
C VAL A 120 6.91 -4.11 -2.44
N LYS A 121 7.63 -4.17 -3.57
CA LYS A 121 7.29 -3.46 -4.83
C LYS A 121 6.01 -3.99 -5.52
N ASP A 122 5.10 -4.70 -4.83
CA ASP A 122 3.90 -5.31 -5.43
C ASP A 122 2.68 -4.40 -5.44
N LEU A 123 2.65 -3.41 -4.55
CA LEU A 123 1.58 -2.42 -4.49
C LEU A 123 2.17 -1.07 -4.13
N ILE A 124 1.97 -0.09 -5.00
CA ILE A 124 2.53 1.23 -4.85
C ILE A 124 1.40 2.25 -4.92
N TYR A 125 1.22 3.02 -3.86
CA TYR A 125 0.27 4.12 -3.83
C TYR A 125 0.77 5.26 -4.71
N ILE A 126 0.04 5.57 -5.79
CA ILE A 126 0.43 6.61 -6.75
C ILE A 126 -0.11 7.97 -6.30
N GLY A 127 -1.36 8.03 -5.88
CA GLY A 127 -1.99 9.28 -5.47
C GLY A 127 -3.51 9.17 -5.43
N TYR A 128 -4.15 10.32 -5.26
CA TYR A 128 -5.60 10.45 -5.21
C TYR A 128 -6.08 11.67 -6.01
N GLY A 129 -7.31 11.63 -6.49
CA GLY A 129 -7.87 12.68 -7.34
C GLY A 129 -9.41 12.66 -7.37
N SER A 130 -9.99 13.78 -7.79
CA SER A 130 -11.44 13.92 -7.93
C SER A 130 -11.94 13.29 -9.23
N ILE A 131 -13.18 12.82 -9.20
CA ILE A 131 -13.92 12.31 -10.35
C ILE A 131 -15.35 12.88 -10.31
N THR A 132 -16.13 12.66 -11.36
CA THR A 132 -17.52 13.14 -11.47
C THR A 132 -18.44 12.66 -10.35
N SER A 133 -18.22 11.44 -9.84
CA SER A 133 -19.04 10.81 -8.80
C SER A 133 -18.36 10.70 -7.42
N GLY A 134 -17.38 11.56 -7.12
CA GLY A 134 -16.66 11.57 -5.86
C GLY A 134 -15.15 11.73 -6.05
N CYS A 135 -14.37 10.80 -5.48
CA CYS A 135 -12.92 10.76 -5.65
C CYS A 135 -12.41 9.32 -5.78
N CYS A 136 -11.14 9.17 -6.11
CA CYS A 136 -10.50 7.86 -6.10
C CYS A 136 -9.03 7.94 -5.68
N THR A 137 -8.51 6.79 -5.26
CA THR A 137 -7.07 6.57 -5.09
C THR A 137 -6.57 5.57 -6.13
N ILE A 138 -5.34 5.75 -6.60
CA ILE A 138 -4.72 4.90 -7.62
C ILE A 138 -3.53 4.17 -6.99
N PHE A 139 -3.49 2.86 -7.20
CA PHE A 139 -2.35 2.02 -6.87
C PHE A 139 -1.80 1.40 -8.15
N LEU A 140 -0.47 1.39 -8.29
CA LEU A 140 0.22 0.55 -9.28
C LEU A 140 0.47 -0.81 -8.64
N SER A 141 0.15 -1.91 -9.34
CA SER A 141 0.30 -3.24 -8.78
C SER A 141 0.89 -4.25 -9.76
N SER A 142 1.63 -5.22 -9.21
CA SER A 142 2.17 -6.39 -9.93
C SER A 142 1.17 -7.55 -10.01
N SER A 143 0.12 -7.55 -9.19
CA SER A 143 -0.88 -8.62 -9.13
C SER A 143 -2.26 -8.09 -8.77
N THR A 144 -3.29 -8.70 -9.32
CA THR A 144 -4.70 -8.43 -8.99
C THR A 144 -5.34 -9.58 -8.25
N VAL A 145 -4.60 -10.65 -7.99
CA VAL A 145 -5.16 -11.87 -7.41
C VAL A 145 -5.17 -11.72 -5.89
N THR A 146 -6.34 -11.86 -5.29
CA THR A 146 -6.48 -11.78 -3.83
C THR A 146 -6.05 -13.09 -3.15
N LEU A 147 -5.72 -13.05 -1.86
CA LEU A 147 -5.46 -14.26 -1.08
C LEU A 147 -6.68 -15.19 -1.07
N GLU A 148 -7.89 -14.64 -1.06
CA GLU A 148 -9.13 -15.41 -1.19
C GLU A 148 -9.15 -16.23 -2.48
N GLU A 149 -8.84 -15.62 -3.62
CA GLU A 149 -8.76 -16.31 -4.91
C GLU A 149 -7.64 -17.35 -4.94
N TYR A 150 -6.49 -17.05 -4.33
CA TYR A 150 -5.38 -17.99 -4.20
C TYR A 150 -5.75 -19.27 -3.43
N ILE A 151 -6.48 -19.11 -2.33
CA ILE A 151 -7.00 -20.23 -1.52
C ILE A 151 -8.04 -21.02 -2.34
N GLN A 152 -8.98 -20.34 -2.99
CA GLN A 152 -10.04 -20.98 -3.79
C GLN A 152 -9.52 -21.75 -5.00
N GLN A 153 -8.46 -21.24 -5.65
CA GLN A 153 -7.79 -21.92 -6.76
C GLN A 153 -6.93 -23.10 -6.29
N GLY A 154 -6.71 -23.26 -4.98
CA GLY A 154 -5.88 -24.30 -4.41
C GLY A 154 -4.39 -24.12 -4.73
N VAL A 155 -3.95 -22.89 -5.04
CA VAL A 155 -2.54 -22.57 -5.25
C VAL A 155 -1.80 -22.61 -3.91
N ALA A 156 -2.46 -22.18 -2.84
CA ALA A 156 -1.97 -22.27 -1.48
C ALA A 156 -2.08 -23.69 -0.89
N LYS A 157 -2.03 -24.77 -1.68
CA LYS A 157 -2.04 -26.15 -1.15
C LYS A 157 -0.69 -26.58 -0.60
N ASP A 158 0.37 -26.12 -1.26
CA ASP A 158 1.73 -26.47 -0.90
C ASP A 158 2.16 -25.77 0.41
N ILE A 159 2.80 -26.52 1.30
CA ILE A 159 3.19 -26.02 2.63
C ILE A 159 4.22 -24.90 2.52
N SER A 160 5.15 -24.98 1.57
CA SER A 160 6.15 -23.92 1.32
C SER A 160 5.46 -22.62 0.90
N THR A 161 4.46 -22.72 0.01
CA THR A 161 3.65 -21.57 -0.41
C THR A 161 2.88 -20.95 0.76
N LYS A 162 2.22 -21.78 1.59
CA LYS A 162 1.53 -21.31 2.81
C LYS A 162 2.49 -20.59 3.76
N HIS A 163 3.70 -21.13 3.90
CA HIS A 163 4.76 -20.58 4.72
C HIS A 163 5.22 -19.21 4.22
N GLU A 164 5.59 -19.08 2.94
CA GLU A 164 6.03 -17.81 2.33
C GLU A 164 4.96 -16.72 2.43
N ILE A 165 3.69 -17.05 2.16
CA ILE A 165 2.56 -16.11 2.31
C ILE A 165 2.45 -15.66 3.77
N THR A 166 2.51 -16.59 4.72
CA THR A 166 2.38 -16.29 6.15
C THR A 166 3.52 -15.41 6.64
N LYS A 167 4.76 -15.72 6.24
CA LYS A 167 5.94 -14.94 6.58
C LYS A 167 5.81 -13.51 6.05
N SER A 168 5.46 -13.36 4.77
CA SER A 168 5.28 -12.05 4.14
C SER A 168 4.17 -11.23 4.82
N LEU A 169 3.10 -11.87 5.31
CA LEU A 169 2.05 -11.21 6.08
C LEU A 169 2.54 -10.72 7.45
N ILE A 170 3.24 -11.58 8.20
CA ILE A 170 3.81 -11.23 9.52
C ILE A 170 4.77 -10.05 9.36
N ASP A 171 5.69 -10.12 8.40
CA ASP A 171 6.69 -9.07 8.16
C ASP A 171 6.02 -7.75 7.77
N SER A 172 4.98 -7.79 6.92
CA SER A 172 4.23 -6.59 6.51
C SER A 172 3.54 -5.90 7.69
N ILE A 173 2.90 -6.68 8.59
CA ILE A 173 2.22 -6.14 9.78
C ILE A 173 3.23 -5.65 10.81
N GLN A 174 4.33 -6.38 11.01
CA GLN A 174 5.41 -5.97 11.89
C GLN A 174 5.98 -4.62 11.45
N GLN A 175 6.34 -4.50 10.17
CA GLN A 175 6.86 -3.26 9.61
C GLN A 175 5.85 -2.11 9.76
N ALA A 176 4.56 -2.34 9.48
CA ALA A 176 3.54 -1.32 9.68
C ALA A 176 3.49 -0.86 11.15
N HIS A 177 3.49 -1.80 12.10
CA HIS A 177 3.41 -1.51 13.54
C HIS A 177 4.65 -0.80 14.08
N GLU A 178 5.84 -1.12 13.58
CA GLU A 178 7.11 -0.45 13.93
C GLU A 178 7.09 1.02 13.49
N ASN A 179 6.43 1.31 12.38
CA ASN A 179 6.24 2.67 11.87
C ASN A 179 4.99 3.37 12.44
N GLY A 180 4.32 2.76 13.41
CA GLY A 180 3.14 3.33 14.06
C GLY A 180 1.84 3.21 13.26
N ASN A 181 1.87 2.60 12.08
CA ASN A 181 0.69 2.38 11.25
C ASN A 181 -0.13 1.21 11.79
N ILE A 182 -1.40 1.45 12.08
CA ILE A 182 -2.38 0.47 12.58
C ILE A 182 -3.73 0.70 11.91
N GLY A 183 -4.61 -0.30 11.97
CA GLY A 183 -5.95 -0.19 11.39
C GLY A 183 -5.98 -0.71 9.95
N PHE A 184 -5.61 -1.98 9.81
CA PHE A 184 -5.69 -2.68 8.53
C PHE A 184 -6.90 -3.62 8.53
N ASP A 185 -7.63 -3.61 7.44
CA ASP A 185 -8.64 -4.60 7.14
C ASP A 185 -7.92 -5.87 6.65
N LEU A 186 -7.79 -6.85 7.53
CA LEU A 186 -7.05 -8.09 7.29
C LEU A 186 -8.01 -9.24 7.01
N ARG A 187 -8.52 -9.26 5.77
CA ARG A 187 -9.37 -10.31 5.21
C ARG A 187 -8.68 -10.93 3.99
N PRO A 188 -8.97 -12.19 3.63
CA PRO A 188 -8.39 -12.80 2.43
C PRO A 188 -8.65 -11.99 1.16
N SER A 189 -9.79 -11.32 1.06
CA SER A 189 -10.17 -10.43 -0.05
C SER A 189 -9.42 -9.09 -0.06
N SER A 190 -8.84 -8.63 1.05
CA SER A 190 -8.11 -7.35 1.15
C SER A 190 -6.58 -7.50 1.13
N ILE A 191 -6.10 -8.69 0.78
CA ILE A 191 -4.68 -9.03 0.64
C ILE A 191 -4.46 -9.44 -0.81
N LEU A 192 -3.49 -8.80 -1.47
CA LEU A 192 -3.06 -9.16 -2.81
C LEU A 192 -1.87 -10.11 -2.72
N CYS A 193 -1.85 -11.14 -3.55
CA CYS A 193 -0.79 -12.14 -3.61
C CYS A 193 -0.07 -12.09 -4.95
N THR A 194 1.26 -12.01 -4.91
CA THR A 194 2.11 -12.04 -6.11
C THR A 194 2.99 -13.27 -6.09
N ASN A 195 3.03 -14.01 -7.20
CA ASN A 195 3.98 -15.08 -7.42
C ASN A 195 5.16 -14.56 -8.22
N ARG A 196 6.34 -14.47 -7.62
CA ARG A 196 7.55 -13.99 -8.27
C ARG A 196 8.52 -15.16 -8.50
N LYS A 197 9.51 -14.97 -9.39
CA LYS A 197 10.60 -15.95 -9.61
C LYS A 197 11.49 -16.22 -8.37
N GLY A 198 11.18 -15.65 -7.21
CA GLY A 198 11.87 -15.84 -5.93
C GLY A 198 10.95 -16.12 -4.75
N GLY A 199 9.70 -16.51 -5.00
CA GLY A 199 8.72 -16.85 -3.96
C GLY A 199 7.45 -15.99 -4.03
N PHE A 200 6.57 -16.24 -3.07
CA PHE A 200 5.33 -15.51 -2.87
C PHE A 200 5.53 -14.27 -2.01
N SER A 201 4.85 -13.20 -2.37
CA SER A 201 4.77 -11.97 -1.58
C SER A 201 3.32 -11.52 -1.47
N VAL A 202 3.03 -10.83 -0.36
CA VAL A 202 1.71 -10.23 -0.14
C VAL A 202 1.79 -8.71 -0.09
N ALA A 203 0.70 -8.05 -0.50
CA ALA A 203 0.50 -6.63 -0.30
C ALA A 203 -0.86 -6.36 0.35
N LEU A 204 -0.88 -5.44 1.32
CA LEU A 204 -2.11 -5.06 2.02
C LEU A 204 -2.80 -3.91 1.28
N ILE A 205 -4.07 -4.03 0.91
CA ILE A 205 -4.83 -2.93 0.25
C ILE A 205 -6.00 -2.41 1.12
N GLY A 206 -6.01 -2.78 2.40
CA GLY A 206 -7.12 -2.55 3.33
C GLY A 206 -6.88 -1.49 4.41
N TYR A 207 -6.02 -0.49 4.21
CA TYR A 207 -5.77 0.51 5.26
C TYR A 207 -7.01 1.40 5.53
N TYR A 208 -7.49 1.43 6.76
CA TYR A 208 -8.61 2.29 7.17
C TYR A 208 -8.24 3.31 8.26
N GLY A 209 -7.01 3.31 8.73
CA GLY A 209 -6.46 4.40 9.55
C GLY A 209 -6.58 4.24 11.05
N GLN A 210 -5.86 5.11 11.77
CA GLN A 210 -5.87 5.20 13.23
C GLN A 210 -7.13 5.92 13.75
N GLU A 211 -7.34 5.93 15.07
CA GLU A 211 -8.53 6.51 15.71
C GLU A 211 -8.83 7.95 15.32
N ASN A 212 -7.82 8.82 15.32
CA ASN A 212 -7.96 10.25 15.02
C ASN A 212 -8.35 10.49 13.56
N ILE A 213 -7.75 9.75 12.63
CA ILE A 213 -8.04 9.84 11.20
C ILE A 213 -9.41 9.24 10.91
N LEU A 214 -9.71 8.09 11.50
CA LEU A 214 -11.00 7.42 11.36
C LEU A 214 -12.14 8.25 11.94
N ALA A 215 -11.92 8.97 13.04
CA ALA A 215 -12.91 9.87 13.63
C ALA A 215 -13.28 11.03 12.70
N ALA A 216 -12.33 11.49 11.88
CA ALA A 216 -12.54 12.54 10.89
C ALA A 216 -13.22 12.02 9.60
N HIS A 217 -13.23 10.70 9.38
CA HIS A 217 -13.82 10.11 8.18
C HIS A 217 -15.36 10.27 8.18
N PRO A 218 -15.98 10.77 7.09
CA PRO A 218 -17.43 11.02 7.03
C PRO A 218 -18.26 9.75 7.23
N ASP A 219 -17.78 8.61 6.74
CA ASP A 219 -18.43 7.31 6.87
C ASP A 219 -18.03 6.53 8.14
N CYS A 220 -17.38 7.15 9.13
CA CYS A 220 -16.89 6.45 10.34
C CYS A 220 -18.00 5.74 11.12
N SER A 221 -19.22 6.28 11.10
CA SER A 221 -20.40 5.70 11.74
C SER A 221 -20.99 4.50 10.98
N ARG A 222 -20.61 4.35 9.70
CA ARG A 222 -21.12 3.34 8.76
C ARG A 222 -20.15 2.18 8.56
N ILE A 223 -19.01 2.18 9.24
CA ILE A 223 -17.98 1.14 9.15
C ILE A 223 -18.60 -0.23 9.44
N GLN A 224 -18.33 -1.18 8.55
CA GLN A 224 -18.77 -2.56 8.60
C GLN A 224 -17.57 -3.47 8.85
N LEU A 225 -17.38 -3.81 10.12
CA LEU A 225 -16.37 -4.79 10.53
C LEU A 225 -16.95 -6.19 10.47
N ASP A 226 -16.25 -7.10 9.80
CA ASP A 226 -16.61 -8.52 9.76
C ASP A 226 -16.34 -9.16 11.12
N ARG A 227 -17.36 -9.79 11.72
CA ARG A 227 -17.28 -10.35 13.07
C ARG A 227 -16.30 -11.52 13.20
N TYR A 228 -15.99 -12.21 12.12
CA TYR A 228 -15.07 -13.33 12.10
C TYR A 228 -13.61 -12.86 12.12
N TRP A 229 -13.33 -11.79 11.39
CA TRP A 229 -11.98 -11.21 11.28
C TRP A 229 -11.69 -10.17 12.35
N THR A 230 -12.72 -9.63 13.01
CA THR A 230 -12.59 -8.57 14.01
C THR A 230 -12.57 -9.12 15.42
N ALA A 231 -11.62 -8.64 16.22
CA ALA A 231 -11.51 -9.01 17.63
C ALA A 231 -12.79 -8.72 18.43
N LYS A 232 -13.23 -9.67 19.27
CA LYS A 232 -14.53 -9.60 19.95
C LYS A 232 -14.71 -8.36 20.83
N GLU A 233 -13.68 -7.90 21.51
CA GLU A 233 -13.75 -6.72 22.37
C GLU A 233 -14.02 -5.43 21.62
N LEU A 234 -13.63 -5.36 20.34
CA LEU A 234 -13.99 -4.26 19.44
C LEU A 234 -15.48 -4.28 19.09
N ILE A 235 -16.10 -5.46 19.08
CA ILE A 235 -17.54 -5.64 18.80
C ILE A 235 -18.37 -5.36 20.05
N LEU A 236 -17.90 -5.79 21.23
CA LEU A 236 -18.66 -5.73 22.49
C LEU A 236 -18.82 -4.30 23.07
N GLN A 237 -17.91 -3.37 22.76
CA GLN A 237 -18.06 -1.96 23.20
C GLN A 237 -19.36 -1.30 22.70
N LYS A 238 -20.01 -1.86 21.67
CA LYS A 238 -21.26 -1.32 21.10
C LYS A 238 -22.47 -1.42 22.04
N TYR A 239 -22.48 -2.34 23.01
CA TYR A 239 -23.69 -2.65 23.81
C TYR A 239 -23.80 -1.88 25.14
N SER A 240 -22.77 -1.14 25.57
CA SER A 240 -22.67 -0.70 26.97
C SER A 240 -23.24 0.69 27.30
N ARG A 241 -23.87 1.42 26.38
CA ARG A 241 -24.35 2.80 26.67
C ARG A 241 -25.84 3.07 26.53
N HIS A 242 -26.68 2.03 26.37
CA HIS A 242 -28.07 2.17 26.80
C HIS A 242 -28.13 2.03 28.31
N ARG A 243 -27.66 3.08 28.98
CA ARG A 243 -27.99 3.38 30.37
C ARG A 243 -29.50 3.43 30.39
N THR A 244 -30.12 2.40 30.95
CA THR A 244 -31.51 2.40 31.36
C THR A 244 -31.75 3.70 32.11
N ALA A 245 -32.38 4.68 31.45
CA ALA A 245 -33.04 5.77 32.12
C ALA A 245 -34.07 5.09 33.02
N SER A 246 -33.73 4.95 34.29
CA SER A 246 -34.64 4.44 35.31
C SER A 246 -35.87 5.33 35.29
N PRO A 247 -37.06 4.81 34.97
CA PRO A 247 -38.28 5.59 35.10
C PRO A 247 -38.64 5.65 36.58
N ASN A 248 -38.77 6.86 37.11
CA ASN A 248 -39.59 7.23 38.26
C ASN A 248 -39.55 6.33 39.51
N SER A 249 -38.91 6.84 40.57
CA SER A 249 -39.50 6.78 41.91
C SER A 249 -39.42 8.15 42.58
N SER A 250 -40.58 8.78 42.68
CA SER A 250 -40.89 9.92 43.54
C SER A 250 -41.11 9.45 44.98
N LEU A 251 -40.48 10.07 45.98
CA LEU A 251 -40.99 10.35 47.34
C LEU A 251 -39.86 11.06 48.14
N ASN A 252 -39.87 12.38 48.28
CA ASN A 252 -40.55 13.22 49.28
C ASN A 252 -39.80 13.35 50.64
N MET A 253 -39.29 14.58 50.91
CA MET A 253 -39.08 15.31 52.21
C MET A 253 -38.29 14.59 53.33
N SER A 254 -37.17 15.11 53.88
CA SER A 254 -36.99 16.39 54.61
C SER A 254 -35.50 16.57 55.06
N PRO A 255 -35.09 17.75 55.60
CA PRO A 255 -33.73 18.28 55.43
C PRO A 255 -32.84 18.23 56.70
N SER A 256 -31.51 18.30 56.52
CA SER A 256 -30.59 19.04 57.40
C SER A 256 -29.14 19.04 56.87
N PRO A 257 -28.30 20.01 57.29
CA PRO A 257 -27.28 20.63 56.44
C PRO A 257 -25.85 20.28 56.83
N SER A 258 -24.91 20.24 55.88
CA SER A 258 -23.51 20.64 56.12
C SER A 258 -22.70 20.78 54.84
N ALA A 259 -22.05 21.94 54.71
CA ALA A 259 -20.73 22.21 54.13
C ALA A 259 -20.28 21.41 52.88
N SER A 260 -20.04 22.08 51.76
CA SER A 260 -18.81 22.87 51.56
C SER A 260 -18.84 23.55 50.19
N SER A 261 -18.39 24.78 50.21
CA SER A 261 -18.28 25.70 49.09
C SER A 261 -17.06 25.36 48.23
N PHE A 262 -17.27 25.07 46.96
CA PHE A 262 -16.30 25.35 45.90
C PHE A 262 -17.01 26.11 44.78
N GLN A 263 -16.90 27.44 44.83
CA GLN A 263 -17.24 28.32 43.72
C GLN A 263 -16.13 28.21 42.67
N ALA A 264 -16.38 27.49 41.58
CA ALA A 264 -15.61 27.61 40.36
C ALA A 264 -16.22 28.75 39.53
N PHE A 265 -15.51 29.86 39.44
CA PHE A 265 -15.83 30.95 38.51
C PHE A 265 -15.71 30.43 37.07
N SER A 266 -16.84 30.37 36.37
CA SER A 266 -16.86 30.23 34.91
C SER A 266 -16.91 31.65 34.31
N PRO A 267 -15.86 32.13 33.62
CA PRO A 267 -15.98 33.36 32.86
C PRO A 267 -16.82 33.09 31.61
N SER A 268 -18.00 33.69 31.58
CA SER A 268 -18.83 33.79 30.37
C SER A 268 -18.13 34.69 29.37
N ILE A 269 -17.42 34.09 28.41
CA ILE A 269 -16.88 34.79 27.25
C ILE A 269 -18.01 34.92 26.23
N LYS A 270 -18.59 36.13 26.14
CA LYS A 270 -19.46 36.51 25.02
C LYS A 270 -18.64 36.43 23.72
N PRO A 271 -19.17 35.82 22.65
CA PRO A 271 -18.54 35.91 21.34
C PRO A 271 -18.57 37.37 20.84
N PRO A 272 -17.51 37.84 20.16
CA PRO A 272 -17.49 39.18 19.59
C PRO A 272 -18.49 39.29 18.43
N SER A 273 -19.20 40.40 18.39
CA SER A 273 -20.11 40.80 17.31
C SER A 273 -19.38 40.82 15.96
N PRO A 274 -20.06 40.47 14.85
CA PRO A 274 -19.48 40.57 13.52
C PRO A 274 -19.19 42.04 13.16
N PRO A 275 -18.12 42.33 12.41
CA PRO A 275 -17.80 43.67 11.97
C PRO A 275 -18.86 44.22 10.99
N PRO A 276 -19.07 45.54 10.96
CA PRO A 276 -20.07 46.16 10.10
C PRO A 276 -19.71 45.99 8.62
N SER A 277 -20.72 45.60 7.84
CA SER A 277 -20.69 45.51 6.38
C SER A 277 -20.29 46.87 5.79
N GLN A 278 -19.08 46.94 5.22
CA GLN A 278 -18.67 48.12 4.47
C GLN A 278 -19.33 48.15 3.10
N SER A 279 -19.80 49.34 2.81
CA SER A 279 -20.49 49.81 1.63
C SER A 279 -19.77 49.53 0.32
N SER A 280 -20.58 49.14 -0.66
CA SER A 280 -20.42 49.29 -2.10
C SER A 280 -19.65 50.54 -2.55
N LEU A 281 -18.56 50.31 -3.29
CA LEU A 281 -18.00 51.26 -4.27
C LEU A 281 -18.08 50.63 -5.67
N PRO A 282 -18.42 51.42 -6.71
CA PRO A 282 -18.60 50.91 -8.06
C PRO A 282 -17.25 50.76 -8.78
N ALA A 283 -16.92 49.54 -9.19
CA ALA A 283 -15.81 49.27 -10.10
C ALA A 283 -16.28 49.46 -11.55
N LEU A 284 -15.79 50.50 -12.21
CA LEU A 284 -15.81 50.65 -13.66
C LEU A 284 -14.82 49.64 -14.26
N ILE A 285 -15.33 48.53 -14.79
CA ILE A 285 -14.55 47.59 -15.60
C ILE A 285 -14.91 47.84 -17.08
N PRO A 286 -13.94 48.12 -17.96
CA PRO A 286 -14.20 48.18 -19.39
C PRO A 286 -14.46 46.77 -19.93
N SER A 287 -15.57 46.64 -20.67
CA SER A 287 -15.97 45.42 -21.37
C SER A 287 -14.92 45.01 -22.40
N ILE A 288 -14.10 44.02 -22.05
CA ILE A 288 -13.25 43.33 -23.01
C ILE A 288 -14.05 42.15 -23.55
N LYS A 289 -14.40 42.26 -24.83
CA LYS A 289 -15.11 41.25 -25.62
C LYS A 289 -14.25 39.97 -25.64
N PRO A 290 -14.77 38.80 -25.24
CA PRO A 290 -14.01 37.56 -25.31
C PRO A 290 -13.69 37.22 -26.78
N PRO A 291 -12.47 36.74 -27.08
CA PRO A 291 -12.10 36.32 -28.42
C PRO A 291 -12.94 35.10 -28.82
N GLN A 292 -13.47 35.18 -30.04
CA GLN A 292 -14.27 34.16 -30.69
C GLN A 292 -13.47 32.85 -30.81
N PRO A 293 -14.04 31.69 -30.45
CA PRO A 293 -13.33 30.42 -30.60
C PRO A 293 -13.03 30.14 -32.07
N PRO A 294 -11.86 29.55 -32.39
CA PRO A 294 -11.52 29.20 -33.76
C PRO A 294 -12.50 28.14 -34.32
N PRO A 295 -12.76 28.15 -35.64
CA PRO A 295 -13.69 27.22 -36.27
C PRO A 295 -13.24 25.78 -36.09
N SER A 296 -14.18 24.91 -35.75
CA SER A 296 -14.00 23.47 -35.58
C SER A 296 -13.34 22.86 -36.82
N ILE A 297 -12.13 22.32 -36.64
CA ILE A 297 -11.47 21.47 -37.63
C ILE A 297 -12.27 20.17 -37.69
N GLN A 298 -13.04 19.97 -38.76
CA GLN A 298 -13.61 18.66 -39.06
C GLN A 298 -12.47 17.71 -39.43
N LEU A 299 -12.14 16.80 -38.52
CA LEU A 299 -11.27 15.66 -38.79
C LEU A 299 -11.99 14.75 -39.81
N ILE A 300 -11.57 14.84 -41.06
CA ILE A 300 -11.92 13.87 -42.11
C ILE A 300 -11.19 12.56 -41.74
N ILE A 301 -11.89 11.67 -41.07
CA ILE A 301 -11.46 10.29 -40.87
C ILE A 301 -11.59 9.58 -42.22
N LYS A 302 -10.48 9.42 -42.94
CA LYS A 302 -10.36 8.48 -44.05
C LYS A 302 -10.57 7.07 -43.48
N GLN A 303 -11.69 6.44 -43.81
CA GLN A 303 -11.88 5.01 -43.59
C GLN A 303 -10.79 4.22 -44.34
N PRO A 304 -10.06 3.30 -43.70
CA PRO A 304 -9.20 2.38 -44.42
C PRO A 304 -10.03 1.36 -45.19
N SER A 305 -9.65 1.24 -46.46
CA SER A 305 -10.09 0.30 -47.48
C SER A 305 -10.28 -1.14 -46.98
N ALA A 306 -11.38 -1.72 -47.45
CA ALA A 306 -11.78 -3.11 -47.26
C ALA A 306 -10.63 -4.12 -47.50
N TYR A 307 -10.47 -5.04 -46.54
CA TYR A 307 -9.84 -6.34 -46.78
C TYR A 307 -10.84 -7.30 -47.42
N PRO A 308 -10.40 -8.23 -48.30
CA PRO A 308 -11.28 -9.20 -48.94
C PRO A 308 -11.82 -10.24 -47.92
N PRO A 309 -13.01 -10.80 -48.15
CA PRO A 309 -13.61 -11.77 -47.25
C PRO A 309 -12.89 -13.13 -47.33
N PHE A 310 -12.56 -13.69 -46.17
CA PHE A 310 -12.18 -15.09 -46.06
C PHE A 310 -13.39 -16.01 -46.34
N PRO A 311 -13.18 -17.19 -46.95
CA PRO A 311 -14.27 -18.10 -47.27
C PRO A 311 -14.89 -18.69 -46.00
N LEU A 312 -16.22 -18.58 -45.92
CA LEU A 312 -17.06 -19.29 -44.95
C LEU A 312 -16.81 -20.80 -45.06
N MET A 313 -16.23 -21.40 -44.03
CA MET A 313 -16.40 -22.83 -43.79
C MET A 313 -17.69 -23.03 -42.98
N THR A 314 -18.63 -23.76 -43.58
CA THR A 314 -19.86 -24.23 -42.94
C THR A 314 -19.54 -25.16 -41.78
N PRO A 315 -20.14 -24.99 -40.58
CA PRO A 315 -19.98 -25.97 -39.52
C PRO A 315 -20.87 -27.18 -39.78
N THR A 316 -20.23 -28.34 -39.94
CA THR A 316 -20.84 -29.66 -39.89
C THR A 316 -21.44 -29.87 -38.50
N SER A 317 -22.73 -30.21 -38.46
CA SER A 317 -23.49 -30.51 -37.27
C SER A 317 -22.95 -31.74 -36.54
N THR A 318 -22.30 -31.54 -35.39
CA THR A 318 -22.02 -32.58 -34.38
C THR A 318 -23.04 -32.48 -33.24
N PRO A 319 -23.50 -33.61 -32.68
CA PRO A 319 -24.56 -33.65 -31.67
C PRO A 319 -24.07 -33.11 -30.31
N PRO A 320 -25.00 -32.71 -29.42
CA PRO A 320 -24.66 -31.99 -28.19
C PRO A 320 -23.91 -32.91 -27.23
N ILE A 321 -22.65 -32.59 -26.98
CA ILE A 321 -21.88 -33.12 -25.86
C ILE A 321 -22.35 -32.37 -24.61
N SER A 322 -22.99 -33.09 -23.71
CA SER A 322 -23.37 -32.64 -22.38
C SER A 322 -22.13 -32.10 -21.64
N THR A 323 -22.04 -30.78 -21.51
CA THR A 323 -21.08 -30.13 -20.60
C THR A 323 -21.34 -30.61 -19.17
N PRO A 324 -20.33 -31.13 -18.46
CA PRO A 324 -20.48 -31.45 -17.05
C PRO A 324 -20.77 -30.14 -16.30
N GLN A 325 -21.93 -30.06 -15.65
CA GLN A 325 -22.16 -29.06 -14.61
C GLN A 325 -21.14 -29.30 -13.50
N ILE A 326 -20.04 -28.56 -13.55
CA ILE A 326 -19.18 -28.37 -12.38
C ILE A 326 -20.00 -27.50 -11.43
N SER A 327 -20.69 -28.15 -10.50
CA SER A 327 -21.25 -27.54 -9.32
C SER A 327 -20.10 -26.92 -8.53
N THR A 328 -19.84 -25.64 -8.77
CA THR A 328 -18.99 -24.83 -7.91
C THR A 328 -19.64 -24.75 -6.53
N PRO A 329 -18.98 -25.21 -5.44
CA PRO A 329 -19.48 -24.94 -4.10
C PRO A 329 -19.37 -23.44 -3.86
N SER A 330 -20.49 -22.74 -3.98
CA SER A 330 -20.62 -21.34 -3.59
C SER A 330 -20.41 -21.22 -2.08
N PHE A 331 -19.19 -20.96 -1.64
CA PHE A 331 -18.88 -20.45 -0.31
C PHE A 331 -19.31 -18.97 -0.19
N THR A 332 -20.50 -18.61 -0.66
CA THR A 332 -21.13 -17.34 -0.31
C THR A 332 -21.70 -17.50 1.10
N ARG A 333 -20.85 -17.35 2.12
CA ARG A 333 -21.34 -16.98 3.45
C ARG A 333 -21.97 -15.60 3.30
N THR A 334 -23.29 -15.54 3.23
CA THR A 334 -24.04 -14.29 3.39
C THR A 334 -23.60 -13.63 4.71
N PRO A 335 -23.11 -12.37 4.69
CA PRO A 335 -22.66 -11.71 5.91
C PRO A 335 -23.86 -11.56 6.85
N SER A 336 -23.79 -12.24 7.99
CA SER A 336 -24.83 -12.19 9.00
C SER A 336 -24.73 -10.86 9.77
N SER A 337 -25.79 -10.07 9.72
CA SER A 337 -26.05 -8.94 10.63
C SER A 337 -24.93 -7.89 10.71
N THR A 338 -24.91 -7.00 9.72
CA THR A 338 -24.19 -5.72 9.79
C THR A 338 -24.77 -4.84 10.91
N GLN A 339 -23.95 -4.47 11.89
CA GLN A 339 -24.35 -3.57 13.00
C GLN A 339 -23.63 -2.22 12.90
N THR A 340 -24.40 -1.16 12.59
CA THR A 340 -23.97 0.25 12.61
C THR A 340 -24.03 0.82 14.02
N GLY A 341 -22.98 1.52 14.48
CA GLY A 341 -23.01 2.28 15.73
C GLY A 341 -21.76 2.12 16.60
N PHE A 342 -21.08 3.24 16.83
CA PHE A 342 -19.83 3.47 17.57
C PHE A 342 -18.52 3.08 16.87
N MET A 343 -17.63 4.08 16.82
CA MET A 343 -16.30 4.00 16.24
C MET A 343 -15.45 3.03 17.06
N VAL A 344 -15.05 1.95 16.41
CA VAL A 344 -14.13 0.97 16.96
C VAL A 344 -12.73 1.55 16.85
N LYS A 345 -12.02 1.68 17.98
CA LYS A 345 -10.63 2.14 17.97
C LYS A 345 -9.72 1.02 17.46
N PRO A 346 -9.06 1.17 16.29
CA PRO A 346 -8.07 0.21 15.84
C PRO A 346 -6.89 0.19 16.79
N THR A 347 -6.30 -0.99 16.99
CA THR A 347 -5.15 -1.21 17.87
C THR A 347 -4.19 -2.23 17.24
N LYS A 348 -2.93 -2.24 17.65
CA LYS A 348 -2.00 -3.31 17.26
C LYS A 348 -2.57 -4.70 17.57
N ALA A 349 -3.21 -4.83 18.73
CA ALA A 349 -3.84 -6.08 19.17
C ALA A 349 -4.99 -6.52 18.25
N SER A 350 -5.71 -5.61 17.59
CA SER A 350 -6.77 -5.99 16.65
C SER A 350 -6.22 -6.48 15.32
N ASP A 351 -5.15 -5.86 14.82
CA ASP A 351 -4.47 -6.32 13.61
C ASP A 351 -3.84 -7.70 13.85
N ILE A 352 -3.18 -7.91 14.99
CA ILE A 352 -2.58 -9.21 15.37
C ILE A 352 -3.64 -10.31 15.49
N TYR A 353 -4.83 -9.98 16.03
CA TYR A 353 -5.94 -10.93 16.08
C TYR A 353 -6.38 -11.36 14.68
N ALA A 354 -6.59 -10.40 13.78
CA ALA A 354 -7.03 -10.67 12.42
C ALA A 354 -5.96 -11.45 11.63
N LEU A 355 -4.67 -11.15 11.85
CA LEU A 355 -3.56 -11.92 11.33
C LEU A 355 -3.59 -13.38 11.82
N GLY A 356 -3.83 -13.62 13.11
CA GLY A 356 -4.01 -14.98 13.64
C GLY A 356 -5.16 -15.74 12.98
N MET A 357 -6.26 -15.05 12.70
CA MET A 357 -7.39 -15.64 11.96
C MET A 357 -7.04 -15.96 10.50
N LEU A 358 -6.20 -15.14 9.85
CA LEU A 358 -5.73 -15.39 8.48
C LEU A 358 -4.81 -16.60 8.42
N ILE A 359 -3.87 -16.72 9.35
CA ILE A 359 -2.99 -17.89 9.45
C ILE A 359 -3.83 -19.16 9.64
N LEU A 360 -4.83 -19.14 10.52
CA LEU A 360 -5.75 -20.26 10.66
C LEU A 360 -6.46 -20.62 9.34
N GLU A 361 -6.84 -19.64 8.53
CA GLU A 361 -7.51 -19.90 7.25
C GLU A 361 -6.54 -20.47 6.20
N ILE A 362 -5.32 -19.93 6.10
CA ILE A 362 -4.25 -20.42 5.21
C ILE A 362 -3.92 -21.88 5.50
N TYR A 363 -3.82 -22.24 6.78
CA TYR A 363 -3.52 -23.61 7.22
C TYR A 363 -4.77 -24.46 7.50
N GLU A 364 -5.94 -24.06 6.99
CA GLU A 364 -7.18 -24.86 7.09
C GLU A 364 -7.54 -25.29 8.52
N LYS A 365 -7.14 -24.48 9.51
CA LYS A 365 -7.34 -24.69 10.95
C LYS A 365 -6.69 -25.97 11.46
N SER A 366 -5.53 -26.33 10.91
CA SER A 366 -4.72 -27.44 11.42
C SER A 366 -4.42 -27.29 12.93
N PRO A 367 -4.24 -28.40 13.66
CA PRO A 367 -3.86 -28.34 15.08
C PRO A 367 -2.61 -27.48 15.35
N GLU A 368 -1.62 -27.56 14.47
CA GLU A 368 -0.33 -26.86 14.56
C GLU A 368 -0.53 -25.36 14.39
N ALA A 369 -1.32 -24.95 13.39
CA ALA A 369 -1.67 -23.54 13.20
C ALA A 369 -2.45 -22.99 14.39
N LYS A 370 -3.35 -23.78 14.99
CA LYS A 370 -4.06 -23.39 16.23
C LYS A 370 -3.12 -23.19 17.40
N GLU A 371 -2.10 -24.02 17.54
CA GLU A 371 -1.09 -23.88 18.58
C GLU A 371 -0.25 -22.61 18.37
N LEU A 372 0.25 -22.41 17.13
CA LEU A 372 1.01 -21.24 16.72
C LEU A 372 0.28 -19.94 17.06
N VAL A 373 -0.98 -19.81 16.63
CA VAL A 373 -1.76 -18.58 16.79
C VAL A 373 -2.50 -18.48 18.12
N SER A 374 -2.38 -19.47 19.01
CA SER A 374 -3.16 -19.59 20.25
C SER A 374 -3.10 -18.35 21.16
N ASN A 375 -2.02 -17.58 21.12
CA ASN A 375 -1.87 -16.33 21.86
C ASN A 375 -2.49 -15.13 21.13
N THR A 376 -2.47 -15.10 19.80
CA THR A 376 -3.02 -14.00 18.99
C THR A 376 -4.54 -13.96 19.06
N THR A 377 -5.19 -15.13 19.17
CA THR A 377 -6.66 -15.25 19.20
C THR A 377 -7.28 -15.09 20.59
N ARG A 378 -6.47 -14.81 21.62
CA ARG A 378 -6.94 -14.56 23.00
C ARG A 378 -7.56 -13.17 23.17
N THR A 379 -7.98 -12.85 24.39
CA THR A 379 -8.45 -11.51 24.77
C THR A 379 -7.36 -10.48 24.59
N ALA A 380 -7.73 -9.23 24.28
CA ALA A 380 -6.78 -8.14 23.97
C ALA A 380 -5.63 -7.99 24.99
N GLN A 381 -5.90 -8.14 26.29
CA GLN A 381 -4.91 -8.00 27.36
C GLN A 381 -3.82 -9.09 27.35
N LEU A 382 -4.13 -10.26 26.76
CA LEU A 382 -3.27 -11.44 26.73
C LEU A 382 -2.70 -11.70 25.34
N ARG A 383 -2.93 -10.81 24.38
CA ARG A 383 -2.35 -10.98 23.04
C ARG A 383 -0.86 -10.75 23.09
N CYS A 384 -0.15 -11.61 22.38
CA CYS A 384 1.27 -11.49 22.21
C CYS A 384 1.61 -10.30 21.31
N SER A 385 2.86 -9.85 21.37
CA SER A 385 3.37 -8.86 20.43
C SER A 385 3.49 -9.48 19.02
N ILE A 386 3.58 -8.65 17.98
CA ILE A 386 3.85 -9.15 16.63
C ILE A 386 5.22 -9.83 16.54
N GLN A 387 6.20 -9.35 17.34
CA GLN A 387 7.52 -9.99 17.45
C GLN A 387 7.40 -11.39 18.05
N ASP A 388 6.62 -11.57 19.12
CA ASP A 388 6.43 -12.89 19.73
C ASP A 388 5.78 -13.89 18.77
N LEU A 389 4.88 -13.42 17.90
CA LEU A 389 4.27 -14.24 16.86
C LEU A 389 5.30 -14.63 15.79
N ASN A 390 6.14 -13.67 15.37
CA ASN A 390 7.22 -13.90 14.42
C ASN A 390 8.23 -14.92 14.97
N ASP A 391 8.71 -14.72 16.20
CA ASP A 391 9.65 -15.64 16.87
C ASP A 391 9.09 -17.07 16.93
N LYS A 392 7.81 -17.22 17.29
CA LYS A 392 7.12 -18.53 17.29
C LYS A 392 6.98 -19.13 15.90
N PHE A 393 6.75 -18.30 14.89
CA PHE A 393 6.63 -18.76 13.51
C PHE A 393 7.97 -19.26 12.96
N GLU A 394 9.08 -18.57 13.28
CA GLU A 394 10.44 -19.00 12.95
C GLU A 394 10.85 -20.30 13.68
N GLU A 395 10.44 -20.46 14.96
CA GLU A 395 10.62 -21.71 15.69
C GLU A 395 9.85 -22.88 15.06
N TRP A 396 8.63 -22.60 14.58
CA TRP A 396 7.77 -23.58 13.93
C TRP A 396 8.36 -24.08 12.60
N ASP A 397 8.96 -23.18 11.81
CA ASP A 397 9.63 -23.51 10.53
C ASP A 397 10.73 -24.57 10.71
N PHE A 398 11.43 -24.52 11.84
CA PHE A 398 12.53 -25.43 12.14
C PHE A 398 12.07 -26.88 12.41
N VAL A 399 10.81 -27.07 12.79
CA VAL A 399 10.25 -28.40 13.12
C VAL A 399 9.81 -29.11 11.84
N ASP A 400 9.00 -28.47 10.99
CA ASP A 400 8.48 -29.07 9.75
C ASP A 400 9.60 -29.24 8.70
N GLY A 401 10.59 -28.35 8.67
CA GLY A 401 11.75 -28.47 7.79
C GLY A 401 12.61 -29.71 8.06
N LYS A 402 12.62 -30.24 9.29
CA LYS A 402 13.31 -31.50 9.62
C LYS A 402 12.51 -32.73 9.20
N GLU A 403 11.19 -32.71 9.39
CA GLU A 403 10.33 -33.85 9.10
C GLU A 403 10.25 -34.14 7.59
N LEU A 404 10.19 -33.08 6.75
CA LEU A 404 10.26 -33.18 5.29
C LEU A 404 11.61 -33.74 4.77
N ILE A 405 12.70 -33.54 5.49
CA ILE A 405 14.02 -34.08 5.14
C ILE A 405 14.10 -35.56 5.51
N ASP A 406 13.46 -35.98 6.60
CA ASP A 406 13.52 -37.35 7.09
C ASP A 406 12.53 -38.28 6.36
N GLU A 407 11.34 -37.83 5.96
CA GLU A 407 10.44 -38.59 5.07
C GLU A 407 11.09 -38.89 3.70
N LYS A 408 11.84 -37.93 3.14
CA LYS A 408 12.58 -38.17 1.88
C LYS A 408 13.71 -39.18 2.02
N LYS A 409 14.28 -39.36 3.21
CA LYS A 409 15.29 -40.40 3.47
C LYS A 409 14.64 -41.77 3.62
N GLU A 410 13.48 -41.85 4.27
CA GLU A 410 12.80 -43.11 4.54
C GLU A 410 12.18 -43.72 3.26
N ILE A 411 11.62 -42.89 2.36
CA ILE A 411 11.13 -43.34 1.04
C ILE A 411 12.25 -43.90 0.15
N ASN A 412 13.48 -43.38 0.28
CA ASN A 412 14.63 -43.94 -0.43
C ASN A 412 15.15 -45.24 0.20
N PHE A 413 15.00 -45.43 1.52
CA PHE A 413 15.43 -46.64 2.20
C PHE A 413 14.52 -47.85 1.92
N VAL A 414 13.21 -47.64 1.73
CA VAL A 414 12.26 -48.73 1.46
C VAL A 414 12.37 -49.30 0.04
N LYS A 415 12.86 -48.52 -0.94
CA LYS A 415 13.06 -49.00 -2.32
C LYS A 415 14.23 -49.98 -2.49
N ASP A 416 15.13 -50.08 -1.51
CA ASP A 416 16.31 -50.94 -1.58
C ASP A 416 16.11 -52.34 -0.96
N GLN A 417 14.95 -52.64 -0.36
CA GLN A 417 14.71 -53.93 0.32
C GLN A 417 14.08 -55.04 -0.53
N ASP A 418 13.66 -54.80 -1.78
CA ASP A 418 12.92 -55.80 -2.57
C ASP A 418 13.74 -56.72 -3.50
N ASN A 419 15.08 -56.66 -3.47
CA ASN A 419 15.91 -57.56 -4.28
C ASN A 419 16.68 -58.58 -3.41
N GLY A 420 16.00 -59.68 -3.08
CA GLY A 420 16.58 -60.81 -2.36
C GLY A 420 17.48 -61.69 -3.23
N ILE A 421 18.82 -61.53 -3.14
CA ILE A 421 19.81 -62.53 -3.58
C ILE A 421 20.96 -62.66 -2.56
N SER A 422 21.17 -63.90 -2.10
CA SER A 422 22.37 -64.53 -1.49
C SER A 422 23.29 -63.68 -0.58
N LYS A 423 23.13 -63.85 0.74
CA LYS A 423 23.69 -62.99 1.82
C LYS A 423 25.18 -63.16 2.16
N ASP A 424 25.88 -64.20 1.69
CA ASP A 424 27.22 -64.51 2.24
C ASP A 424 28.41 -64.08 1.35
N ASN A 425 28.23 -63.98 0.03
CA ASN A 425 29.22 -63.31 -0.86
C ASN A 425 28.96 -61.80 -1.00
N LEU A 426 27.71 -61.34 -0.79
CA LEU A 426 27.37 -59.92 -0.81
C LEU A 426 28.02 -59.17 0.36
N LYS A 427 28.06 -59.72 1.58
CA LYS A 427 28.62 -59.02 2.74
C LYS A 427 30.11 -58.66 2.61
N LYS A 428 30.92 -59.47 1.90
CA LYS A 428 32.33 -59.14 1.64
C LYS A 428 32.50 -58.08 0.57
N ASN A 429 31.75 -58.15 -0.54
CA ASN A 429 31.78 -57.11 -1.57
C ASN A 429 31.16 -55.79 -1.08
N HIS A 430 30.09 -55.84 -0.30
CA HIS A 430 29.44 -54.65 0.27
C HIS A 430 30.33 -53.96 1.30
N LYS A 431 31.12 -54.71 2.08
CA LYS A 431 32.08 -54.11 3.03
C LYS A 431 33.25 -53.42 2.33
N ILE A 432 33.69 -53.93 1.17
CA ILE A 432 34.71 -53.26 0.34
C ILE A 432 34.10 -52.00 -0.32
N GLN A 433 32.89 -52.11 -0.86
CA GLN A 433 32.20 -51.01 -1.54
C GLN A 433 31.78 -49.88 -0.59
N ILE A 434 31.40 -50.19 0.65
CA ILE A 434 31.14 -49.19 1.70
C ILE A 434 32.41 -48.42 2.03
N ASN A 435 33.56 -49.10 2.14
CA ASN A 435 34.83 -48.47 2.48
C ASN A 435 35.37 -47.58 1.34
N GLU A 436 35.18 -47.99 0.07
CA GLU A 436 35.49 -47.18 -1.10
C GLU A 436 34.56 -45.96 -1.22
N ASN A 437 33.26 -46.13 -0.98
CA ASN A 437 32.29 -45.02 -0.95
C ASN A 437 32.57 -44.05 0.19
N GLU A 438 33.00 -44.53 1.35
CA GLU A 438 33.34 -43.69 2.50
C GLU A 438 34.63 -42.87 2.23
N GLN A 439 35.66 -43.47 1.63
CA GLN A 439 36.84 -42.74 1.18
C GLN A 439 36.53 -41.74 0.06
N GLN A 440 35.62 -42.07 -0.84
CA GLN A 440 35.21 -41.17 -1.92
C GLN A 440 34.39 -39.99 -1.39
N LYS A 441 33.49 -40.25 -0.43
CA LYS A 441 32.72 -39.21 0.27
C LYS A 441 33.64 -38.29 1.07
N GLU A 442 34.65 -38.82 1.75
CA GLU A 442 35.63 -38.00 2.50
C GLU A 442 36.49 -37.12 1.57
N LYS A 443 36.84 -37.64 0.37
CA LYS A 443 37.53 -36.84 -0.67
C LYS A 443 36.63 -35.74 -1.24
N GLU A 444 35.36 -36.05 -1.49
CA GLU A 444 34.38 -35.09 -2.01
C GLU A 444 34.07 -33.99 -0.98
N GLU A 445 33.95 -34.34 0.30
CA GLU A 445 33.74 -33.39 1.39
C GLU A 445 34.96 -32.47 1.57
N LYS A 446 36.19 -33.01 1.49
CA LYS A 446 37.41 -32.20 1.48
C LYS A 446 37.49 -31.27 0.26
N ALA A 447 36.98 -31.68 -0.90
CA ALA A 447 36.92 -30.84 -2.10
C ALA A 447 35.89 -29.71 -1.93
N LYS A 448 34.67 -30.03 -1.47
CA LYS A 448 33.61 -29.05 -1.19
C LYS A 448 34.03 -28.04 -0.13
N LYS A 449 34.71 -28.47 0.92
CA LYS A 449 35.26 -27.56 1.95
C LYS A 449 36.30 -26.58 1.38
N LYS A 450 37.19 -27.04 0.50
CA LYS A 450 38.17 -26.17 -0.19
C LYS A 450 37.51 -25.21 -1.18
N GLU A 451 36.41 -25.62 -1.80
CA GLU A 451 35.65 -24.77 -2.71
C GLU A 451 34.90 -23.67 -1.96
N MET A 452 34.21 -24.00 -0.87
CA MET A 452 33.58 -23.01 0.02
C MET A 452 34.58 -22.00 0.57
N GLU A 453 35.77 -22.45 1.00
CA GLU A 453 36.81 -21.54 1.52
C GLU A 453 37.35 -20.58 0.43
N LYS A 454 37.37 -21.02 -0.84
CA LYS A 454 37.72 -20.15 -1.97
C LYS A 454 36.62 -19.15 -2.29
N GLU A 455 35.36 -19.58 -2.25
CA GLU A 455 34.20 -18.72 -2.49
C GLU A 455 34.07 -17.65 -1.39
N GLU A 456 34.26 -18.01 -0.13
CA GLU A 456 34.25 -17.08 1.01
C GLU A 456 35.36 -16.03 0.89
N LYS A 457 36.58 -16.45 0.50
CA LYS A 457 37.69 -15.52 0.21
C LYS A 457 37.40 -14.60 -0.97
N ALA A 458 36.65 -15.06 -1.98
CA ALA A 458 36.24 -14.24 -3.12
C ALA A 458 35.18 -13.20 -2.69
N LYS A 459 34.13 -13.63 -1.98
CA LYS A 459 33.09 -12.74 -1.43
C LYS A 459 33.67 -11.69 -0.49
N LYS A 460 34.62 -12.06 0.38
CA LYS A 460 35.30 -11.12 1.26
C LYS A 460 36.09 -10.05 0.49
N LYS A 461 36.77 -10.42 -0.60
CA LYS A 461 37.49 -9.47 -1.46
C LYS A 461 36.53 -8.57 -2.26
N GLU A 462 35.36 -9.06 -2.62
CA GLU A 462 34.33 -8.29 -3.33
C GLU A 462 33.70 -7.23 -2.41
N MET A 463 33.32 -7.63 -1.19
CA MET A 463 32.82 -6.70 -0.17
C MET A 463 33.83 -5.59 0.16
N GLU A 464 35.12 -5.92 0.29
CA GLU A 464 36.16 -4.91 0.56
C GLU A 464 36.33 -3.91 -0.61
N LYS A 465 36.11 -4.35 -1.86
CA LYS A 465 36.11 -3.46 -3.03
C LYS A 465 34.89 -2.54 -3.05
N GLU A 466 33.72 -3.09 -2.73
CA GLU A 466 32.47 -2.32 -2.67
C GLU A 466 32.52 -1.25 -1.57
N GLU A 467 33.05 -1.60 -0.39
CA GLU A 467 33.23 -0.66 0.72
C GLU A 467 34.19 0.48 0.34
N LYS A 468 35.29 0.19 -0.36
CA LYS A 468 36.21 1.21 -0.89
C LYS A 468 35.55 2.11 -1.94
N LEU A 469 34.62 1.58 -2.73
CA LEU A 469 33.87 2.36 -3.72
C LEU A 469 32.88 3.31 -3.03
N LYS A 470 32.08 2.79 -2.09
CA LYS A 470 31.13 3.60 -1.28
C LYS A 470 31.85 4.71 -0.52
N LYS A 471 33.02 4.44 0.06
CA LYS A 471 33.82 5.47 0.75
C LYS A 471 34.27 6.60 -0.17
N LYS A 472 34.67 6.29 -1.42
CA LYS A 472 35.03 7.30 -2.43
C LYS A 472 33.83 8.12 -2.90
N GLU A 473 32.67 7.50 -3.01
CA GLU A 473 31.43 8.17 -3.41
C GLU A 473 30.97 9.17 -2.34
N ILE A 474 30.98 8.76 -1.06
CA ILE A 474 30.69 9.65 0.07
C ILE A 474 31.67 10.84 0.12
N GLU A 475 32.96 10.62 -0.12
CA GLU A 475 33.95 11.70 -0.16
C GLU A 475 33.69 12.69 -1.31
N LYS A 476 33.28 12.18 -2.48
CA LYS A 476 32.89 13.01 -3.63
C LYS A 476 31.65 13.85 -3.32
N GLU A 477 30.61 13.25 -2.75
CA GLU A 477 29.36 13.92 -2.39
C GLU A 477 29.60 15.01 -1.33
N GLN A 478 30.46 14.75 -0.33
CA GLN A 478 30.84 15.75 0.66
C GLN A 478 31.59 16.93 0.04
N LYS A 479 32.44 16.69 -0.97
CA LYS A 479 33.15 17.74 -1.70
C LYS A 479 32.18 18.62 -2.51
N GLU A 480 31.23 18.01 -3.22
CA GLU A 480 30.18 18.71 -3.97
C GLU A 480 29.28 19.53 -3.04
N LYS A 481 28.84 18.97 -1.90
CA LYS A 481 28.07 19.71 -0.87
C LYS A 481 28.85 20.91 -0.31
N LYS A 482 30.16 20.79 -0.12
CA LYS A 482 31.00 21.90 0.34
C LYS A 482 31.13 23.01 -0.71
N GLU A 483 31.22 22.63 -1.98
CA GLU A 483 31.27 23.57 -3.09
C GLU A 483 29.93 24.32 -3.25
N GLN A 484 28.80 23.62 -3.18
CA GLN A 484 27.48 24.23 -3.22
C GLN A 484 27.26 25.23 -2.09
N ARG A 485 27.64 24.89 -0.86
CA ARG A 485 27.56 25.82 0.29
C ARG A 485 28.35 27.11 0.07
N ASN A 486 29.47 27.05 -0.64
CA ASN A 486 30.26 28.24 -0.96
C ASN A 486 29.53 29.13 -1.99
N VAL A 487 28.90 28.52 -3.00
CA VAL A 487 28.08 29.23 -4.01
C VAL A 487 26.88 29.92 -3.35
N ASP A 488 26.18 29.22 -2.46
CA ASP A 488 25.03 29.78 -1.73
C ASP A 488 25.45 30.95 -0.84
N LEU A 489 26.59 30.82 -0.16
CA LEU A 489 27.14 31.88 0.70
C LEU A 489 27.48 33.14 -0.10
N ASP A 490 28.06 33.00 -1.29
CA ASP A 490 28.38 34.14 -2.14
C ASP A 490 27.12 34.78 -2.76
N THR A 491 26.10 33.98 -3.06
CA THR A 491 24.78 34.47 -3.49
C THR A 491 24.13 35.30 -2.39
N LEU A 492 24.13 34.79 -1.15
CA LEU A 492 23.61 35.50 0.02
C LEU A 492 24.35 36.82 0.29
N LYS A 493 25.67 36.87 0.09
CA LYS A 493 26.44 38.13 0.19
C LYS A 493 26.03 39.14 -0.87
N LYS A 494 25.78 38.71 -2.11
CA LYS A 494 25.32 39.59 -3.20
C LYS A 494 23.93 40.15 -2.90
N GLU A 495 23.01 39.33 -2.40
CA GLU A 495 21.66 39.76 -2.02
C GLU A 495 21.70 40.81 -0.89
N LYS A 496 22.47 40.55 0.17
CA LYS A 496 22.68 41.53 1.25
C LYS A 496 23.28 42.86 0.76
N LEU A 497 24.14 42.82 -0.26
CA LEU A 497 24.70 44.03 -0.86
C LEU A 497 23.65 44.81 -1.66
N ILE A 498 22.78 44.11 -2.39
CA ILE A 498 21.65 44.72 -3.12
C ILE A 498 20.69 45.41 -2.14
N ASP A 499 20.37 44.76 -1.03
CA ASP A 499 19.47 45.35 -0.03
C ASP A 499 20.07 46.58 0.66
N ARG A 500 21.37 46.54 0.99
CA ARG A 500 22.09 47.74 1.47
C ARG A 500 22.00 48.89 0.46
N ARG A 501 22.19 48.63 -0.83
CA ARG A 501 22.06 49.66 -1.87
C ARG A 501 20.64 50.20 -1.99
N LYS A 502 19.60 49.36 -1.85
CA LYS A 502 18.20 49.81 -1.84
C LYS A 502 17.92 50.76 -0.68
N ILE A 503 18.41 50.42 0.52
CA ILE A 503 18.29 51.26 1.72
C ILE A 503 18.98 52.62 1.49
N ASP A 504 20.20 52.63 0.95
CA ASP A 504 20.94 53.87 0.64
C ASP A 504 20.19 54.75 -0.37
N ILE A 505 19.59 54.15 -1.41
CA ILE A 505 18.78 54.88 -2.40
C ILE A 505 17.54 55.49 -1.75
N TYR A 506 16.86 54.74 -0.88
CA TYR A 506 15.68 55.20 -0.15
C TYR A 506 16.00 56.41 0.74
N GLU A 507 17.07 56.32 1.55
CA GLU A 507 17.50 57.42 2.42
C GLU A 507 17.92 58.67 1.62
N ARG A 508 18.62 58.50 0.48
CA ARG A 508 18.92 59.63 -0.42
C ARG A 508 17.64 60.31 -0.92
N ARG A 509 16.65 59.55 -1.38
CA ARG A 509 15.36 60.11 -1.83
C ARG A 509 14.63 60.83 -0.70
N ARG A 510 14.65 60.26 0.51
CA ARG A 510 14.05 60.88 1.71
C ARG A 510 14.67 62.24 2.02
N ILE A 511 16.00 62.31 2.03
CA ILE A 511 16.75 63.56 2.27
C ILE A 511 16.45 64.58 1.17
N THR A 512 16.49 64.20 -0.11
CA THR A 512 16.14 65.10 -1.23
C THR A 512 14.71 65.64 -1.10
N GLY A 513 13.75 64.79 -0.72
CA GLY A 513 12.37 65.22 -0.46
C GLY A 513 12.27 66.30 0.62
N VAL A 514 12.98 66.10 1.75
CA VAL A 514 13.02 67.09 2.84
C VAL A 514 13.68 68.40 2.39
N VAL A 515 14.80 68.34 1.67
CA VAL A 515 15.50 69.52 1.14
C VAL A 515 14.58 70.31 0.20
N ASN A 516 13.86 69.65 -0.71
CA ASN A 516 12.92 70.31 -1.62
C ASN A 516 11.77 71.01 -0.88
N VAL A 517 11.27 70.43 0.20
CA VAL A 517 10.24 71.07 1.05
C VAL A 517 10.80 72.32 1.73
N ILE A 518 12.04 72.27 2.23
CA ILE A 518 12.70 73.43 2.87
C ILE A 518 12.91 74.55 1.84
N ILE A 519 13.43 74.23 0.66
CA ILE A 519 13.63 75.20 -0.43
C ILE A 519 12.29 75.83 -0.82
N GLY A 520 11.24 75.02 -1.02
CA GLY A 520 9.91 75.51 -1.37
C GLY A 520 9.31 76.43 -0.30
N LYS A 521 9.57 76.18 0.99
CA LYS A 521 9.16 77.08 2.08
C LYS A 521 9.95 78.39 2.08
N GLN A 522 11.26 78.37 1.85
CA GLN A 522 12.05 79.61 1.78
C GLN A 522 11.67 80.47 0.58
N SER A 523 11.40 79.89 -0.58
CA SER A 523 10.93 80.64 -1.75
C SER A 523 9.58 81.33 -1.54
N LYS A 524 8.74 80.83 -0.62
CA LYS A 524 7.48 81.49 -0.22
C LYS A 524 7.68 82.62 0.78
N ILE A 525 8.79 82.63 1.53
CA ILE A 525 9.11 83.70 2.50
C ILE A 525 9.77 84.89 1.79
N ILE A 526 10.48 84.64 0.67
CA ILE A 526 11.18 85.67 -0.12
C ILE A 526 10.22 86.42 -1.07
N LYS A 527 9.05 85.86 -1.37
CA LYS A 527 7.97 86.53 -2.12
C LYS A 527 7.02 87.22 -1.17
#